data_AF-A0A3B0Z3Y7-F1
#
_entry.id   AF-A0A3B0Z3Y7-F1
#
_cell.length_a   1.000
_cell.length_b   1.000
_cell.length_c   1.000
_cell.angle_alpha   90.00
_cell.angle_beta   90.00
_cell.angle_gamma   90.00
#
_symmetry.space_group_name_H-M   'P 1'
#
loop_
_entity.id
_entity.type
_entity.pdbx_description
1 polymer ?
#
loop_
_entity_poly.entity_id
_entity_poly.type
_entity_poly.pdbx_seq_one_letter_code
_entity_poly.pdbx_strand_id
1 'polypeptide(L)' 'MLKMLDLLNTEQIKYRKTASYGHFGRENEGFTWEKTDKAEALKADAGI' A
#
# COMPACT_ATOMS: atom_id res chain seq x y z
N MET A 1 -2.39 2.51 -18.63
CA MET A 1 -1.34 2.94 -17.68
C MET A 1 -1.86 2.75 -16.25
N LEU A 2 -1.60 1.60 -15.65
CA LEU A 2 -1.98 1.23 -14.26
C LEU A 2 -0.79 1.53 -13.31
N LYS A 3 -0.26 2.76 -13.31
CA LYS A 3 0.99 3.10 -12.58
C LYS A 3 0.80 3.26 -11.07
N MET A 4 -0.43 3.45 -10.60
CA MET A 4 -0.67 3.82 -9.20
C MET A 4 -0.39 2.68 -8.22
N LEU A 5 -0.75 1.44 -8.58
CA LEU A 5 -0.55 0.27 -7.70
C LEU A 5 0.67 -0.58 -8.09
N ASP A 6 1.28 -0.33 -9.25
CA ASP A 6 2.46 -1.05 -9.76
C ASP A 6 2.38 -2.59 -9.60
N LEU A 7 1.19 -3.16 -9.85
CA LEU A 7 0.83 -4.55 -9.51
C LEU A 7 1.71 -5.63 -10.15
N LEU A 8 2.46 -5.27 -11.19
CA LEU A 8 3.34 -6.14 -11.96
C LEU A 8 4.82 -6.05 -11.51
N ASN A 9 5.14 -5.16 -10.57
CA ASN A 9 6.49 -5.03 -10.03
C ASN A 9 6.76 -6.14 -9.01
N THR A 10 7.27 -7.26 -9.51
CA THR A 10 7.56 -8.46 -8.72
C THR A 10 8.67 -8.28 -7.68
N GLU A 11 9.51 -7.25 -7.84
CA GLU A 11 10.53 -6.89 -6.85
C GLU A 11 9.90 -6.27 -5.59
N GLN A 12 8.90 -5.42 -5.79
CA GLN A 12 8.20 -4.74 -4.70
C GLN A 12 7.04 -5.56 -4.13
N ILE A 13 6.34 -6.34 -4.96
CA ILE A 13 5.11 -7.01 -4.56
C ILE A 13 5.36 -8.50 -4.29
N LYS A 14 5.45 -8.83 -3.00
CA LYS A 14 5.66 -10.19 -2.51
C LYS A 14 4.34 -10.79 -2.04
N TYR A 15 3.45 -11.14 -2.96
CA TYR A 15 2.16 -11.77 -2.65
C TYR A 15 2.29 -13.05 -1.81
N ARG A 16 3.42 -13.78 -1.89
CA ARG A 16 3.67 -14.93 -1.02
C ARG A 16 3.60 -14.60 0.47
N LYS A 17 4.05 -13.41 0.89
CA LYS A 17 4.04 -13.00 2.30
C LYS A 17 2.63 -12.75 2.84
N THR A 18 1.65 -12.48 1.98
CA THR A 18 0.27 -12.20 2.40
C THR A 18 -0.55 -13.47 2.60
N ALA A 19 -0.06 -14.62 2.14
CA ALA A 19 -0.74 -15.92 2.26
C ALA A 19 -0.81 -16.46 3.71
N SER A 20 -0.12 -15.83 4.66
CA SER A 20 -0.17 -16.17 6.08
C SER A 20 -0.16 -14.90 6.94
N TYR A 21 -0.70 -15.02 8.15
CA TYR A 21 -0.75 -13.94 9.15
C TYR A 21 -1.53 -12.69 8.71
N GLY A 22 -2.43 -12.83 7.72
CA GLY A 22 -3.31 -11.76 7.26
C GLY A 22 -2.70 -10.83 6.22
N HIS A 23 -3.58 -10.15 5.48
CA HIS A 23 -3.24 -9.21 4.41
C HIS A 23 -3.03 -7.77 4.90
N PHE A 24 -3.62 -7.41 6.05
CA PHE A 24 -3.69 -6.05 6.57
C PHE A 24 -3.10 -5.94 7.99
N GLY A 25 -2.76 -4.73 8.41
CA GLY A 25 -2.27 -4.43 9.76
C GLY A 25 -0.80 -4.81 9.96
N ARG A 26 -0.03 -4.83 8.88
CA ARG A 26 1.36 -5.32 8.84
C ARG A 26 2.30 -4.23 8.32
N GLU A 27 2.27 -3.06 8.96
CA GLU A 27 2.94 -1.83 8.53
C GLU A 27 4.46 -1.97 8.34
N ASN A 28 5.13 -2.84 9.10
CA ASN A 28 6.57 -3.04 9.05
C ASN A 28 7.05 -4.07 8.00
N GLU A 29 6.14 -4.69 7.25
CA GLU A 29 6.47 -5.75 6.27
C GLU A 29 6.76 -5.24 4.86
N GLY A 30 6.62 -3.92 4.65
CA GLY A 30 6.92 -3.26 3.38
C GLY A 30 5.79 -3.32 2.36
N PHE A 31 4.56 -3.65 2.77
CA PHE A 31 3.39 -3.62 1.89
C PHE A 31 2.98 -2.18 1.58
N THR A 32 2.90 -1.84 0.28
CA THR A 32 2.65 -0.47 -0.16
C THR A 32 1.26 0.05 0.18
N TRP A 33 0.26 -0.83 0.27
CA TRP A 33 -1.12 -0.47 0.63
C TRP A 33 -1.31 -0.16 2.12
N GLU A 34 -0.35 -0.52 2.98
CA GLU A 34 -0.38 -0.15 4.41
C GLU A 34 0.12 1.28 4.64
N LYS A 35 0.70 1.92 3.61
CA LYS A 35 1.20 3.30 3.73
C LYS A 35 0.03 4.29 3.78
N THR A 36 0.09 5.21 4.73
CA THR A 36 -0.83 6.35 4.86
C THR A 36 -0.22 7.65 4.32
N ASP A 37 0.74 7.55 3.40
CA ASP A 37 1.48 8.67 2.83
C ASP A 37 0.62 9.69 2.08
N LYS A 38 -0.61 9.31 1.70
CA LYS A 38 -1.62 10.18 1.09
C LYS A 38 -2.56 10.86 2.07
N ALA A 39 -2.52 10.54 3.37
CA ALA A 39 -3.49 11.02 4.35
C ALA A 39 -3.54 12.56 4.44
N GLU A 40 -2.37 13.21 4.52
CA GLU A 40 -2.29 14.67 4.62
C GLU A 40 -2.79 15.38 3.34
N ALA A 41 -2.44 14.84 2.17
CA ALA A 41 -2.93 15.38 0.89
C ALA A 41 -4.47 15.27 0.80
N LEU A 42 -5.02 14.12 1.18
CA LEU A 42 -6.47 13.91 1.19
C LEU A 42 -7.18 14.82 2.19
N LYS A 43 -6.58 15.06 3.36
CA LYS A 43 -7.12 15.98 4.36
C LYS A 43 -7.14 17.41 3.83
N ALA A 44 -6.07 17.86 3.18
CA ALA A 44 -6.00 19.18 2.57
C ALA A 44 -7.03 19.35 1.44
N ASP A 45 -7.17 18.34 0.58
CA ASP A 45 -8.12 18.35 -0.55
C ASP A 45 -9.58 18.32 -0.09
N ALA A 46 -9.86 17.69 1.06
CA ALA A 46 -11.22 17.60 1.59
C ALA A 46 -11.79 18.94 2.08
N GLY A 47 -10.92 19.92 2.41
CA GLY A 47 -11.35 21.26 2.83
C GLY A 47 -12.16 21.30 4.13
N ILE A 48 -11.99 20.29 4.99
CA ILE A 48 -12.64 20.15 6.31
C ILE A 48 -11.66 20.30 7.47
#